data_AF-A0A0H5PXX9-F1
#
_entry.id   AF-A0A0H5PXX9-F1
#
_cell.length_a   1.000
_cell.length_b   1.000
_cell.length_c   1.000
_cell.angle_alpha   90.00
_cell.angle_beta   90.00
_cell.angle_gamma   90.00
#
_symmetry.space_group_name_H-M   'P 1'
#
loop_
_entity.id
_entity.type
_entity.pdbx_description
1 polymer ?
#
loop_
_entity_poly.entity_id
_entity_poly.type
_entity_poly.pdbx_seq_one_letter_code
_entity_poly.pdbx_strand_id
1 'polypeptide(L)'
;MSTIPNGADLWSGGCSSVGWSTEDGMHLWGRNMDFNRMAAGTAVTYLPAGTALASSEGVTAPSKYAALGMGLLAVPGMPLLYEGVNDAGLMGGQLYFRGFAHYADEPRPGTAVNYKQWMLDIIT
;
A
#
# COMPACT_ATOMS: atom_id res chain seq x y z
N MET A 1 -13.76 8.21 28.32
CA MET A 1 -14.45 7.47 27.25
C MET A 1 -15.30 8.50 26.51
N SER A 2 -14.75 9.10 25.45
CA SER A 2 -15.41 10.17 24.68
C SER A 2 -16.20 9.53 23.55
N THR A 3 -17.53 9.61 23.62
CA THR A 3 -18.44 9.21 22.55
C THR A 3 -18.43 10.28 21.46
N ILE A 4 -17.97 9.94 20.26
CA ILE A 4 -18.02 10.83 19.09
C ILE A 4 -19.48 10.93 18.61
N PRO A 5 -20.11 12.12 18.58
CA PRO A 5 -21.48 12.27 18.13
C PRO A 5 -21.58 12.18 16.61
N ASN A 6 -22.55 11.38 16.13
CA ASN A 6 -23.16 11.44 14.80
C ASN A 6 -22.20 11.42 13.59
N GLY A 7 -21.86 10.20 13.11
CA GLY A 7 -21.38 9.99 11.73
C GLY A 7 -20.03 9.28 11.56
N ALA A 8 -19.35 8.88 12.65
CA ALA A 8 -18.00 8.31 12.60
C ALA A 8 -17.92 6.79 12.30
N ASP A 9 -19.03 6.13 11.95
CA ASP A 9 -19.06 4.74 11.47
C ASP A 9 -19.00 4.63 9.93
N LEU A 10 -18.47 5.63 9.25
CA LEU A 10 -18.48 5.65 7.78
C LEU A 10 -17.44 4.72 7.12
N TRP A 11 -16.46 4.19 7.86
CA TRP A 11 -15.36 3.37 7.32
C TRP A 11 -15.16 2.14 8.22
N SER A 12 -15.89 1.07 7.91
CA SER A 12 -15.66 -0.27 8.47
C SER A 12 -14.85 -1.10 7.48
N GLY A 13 -13.86 -1.82 8.00
CA GLY A 13 -13.02 -2.70 7.20
C GLY A 13 -12.34 -3.74 8.08
N GLY A 14 -12.06 -4.91 7.49
CA GLY A 14 -11.67 -6.12 8.23
C GLY A 14 -10.81 -7.05 7.39
N CYS A 15 -9.79 -6.50 6.74
CA CYS A 15 -8.96 -7.29 5.83
C CYS A 15 -8.14 -8.35 6.57
N SER A 16 -7.92 -9.46 5.88
CA SER A 16 -7.12 -10.63 6.25
C SER A 16 -6.17 -10.94 5.10
N SER A 17 -4.98 -11.44 5.41
CA SER A 17 -4.01 -11.91 4.42
C SER A 17 -3.49 -13.30 4.77
N VAL A 18 -3.03 -14.02 3.76
CA VAL A 18 -2.44 -15.35 3.89
C VAL A 18 -1.22 -15.47 2.99
N GLY A 19 -0.16 -16.09 3.51
CA GLY A 19 0.96 -16.61 2.74
C GLY A 19 0.88 -18.13 2.72
N TRP A 20 1.19 -18.74 1.59
CA TRP A 20 1.14 -20.19 1.39
C TRP A 20 2.33 -20.66 0.57
N SER A 21 2.86 -21.85 0.88
CA SER A 21 3.86 -22.51 0.05
C SER A 21 3.27 -23.77 -0.55
N THR A 22 3.37 -23.92 -1.86
CA THR A 22 2.81 -25.06 -2.60
C THR A 22 3.75 -26.27 -2.54
N GLU A 23 3.24 -27.45 -2.91
CA GLU A 23 4.04 -28.68 -2.91
C GLU A 23 5.22 -28.65 -3.89
N ASP A 24 5.09 -27.90 -5.00
CA ASP A 24 6.14 -27.66 -5.99
C ASP A 24 7.09 -26.49 -5.60
N GLY A 25 6.99 -25.98 -4.38
CA GLY A 25 7.93 -24.99 -3.84
C GLY A 25 7.67 -23.54 -4.25
N MET A 26 6.50 -23.25 -4.83
CA MET A 26 6.10 -21.88 -5.15
C MET A 26 5.54 -21.18 -3.92
N HIS A 27 5.69 -19.85 -3.87
CA HIS A 27 5.13 -19.02 -2.81
C HIS A 27 3.94 -18.22 -3.33
N LEU A 28 2.84 -18.28 -2.61
CA LEU A 28 1.64 -17.51 -2.86
C LEU A 28 1.41 -16.55 -1.71
N TRP A 29 0.93 -15.37 -2.02
CA TRP A 29 0.43 -14.42 -1.03
C TRP A 29 -0.85 -13.78 -1.56
N GLY A 30 -1.82 -13.57 -0.67
CA GLY A 30 -3.08 -12.93 -1.04
C GLY A 30 -3.80 -12.35 0.15
N ARG A 31 -4.86 -11.60 -0.11
CA ARG A 31 -5.67 -10.92 0.91
C ARG A 31 -7.09 -10.70 0.42
N ASN A 32 -8.04 -10.53 1.33
CA ASN A 32 -9.35 -9.95 1.02
C ASN A 32 -9.35 -8.43 1.27
N MET A 33 -10.02 -7.67 0.41
CA MET A 33 -10.13 -6.20 0.52
C MET A 33 -11.51 -5.82 1.06
N ASP A 34 -11.67 -5.98 2.37
CA ASP A 34 -12.93 -5.69 3.04
C ASP A 34 -13.03 -4.21 3.40
N PHE A 35 -13.63 -3.41 2.50
CA PHE A 35 -13.98 -2.02 2.72
C PHE A 35 -15.37 -1.73 2.15
N ASN A 36 -16.14 -0.90 2.85
CA ASN A 36 -17.46 -0.47 2.38
C ASN A 36 -17.42 0.53 1.21
N ARG A 37 -16.23 1.05 0.85
CA ARG A 37 -16.01 1.93 -0.30
C ARG A 37 -14.60 1.72 -0.87
N MET A 38 -14.50 1.81 -2.19
CA MET A 38 -13.23 1.81 -2.92
C MET A 38 -13.08 3.12 -3.69
N ALA A 39 -11.85 3.59 -3.85
CA ALA A 39 -11.59 4.78 -4.66
C ALA A 39 -11.93 4.50 -6.13
N ALA A 40 -12.64 5.43 -6.77
CA ALA A 40 -12.93 5.33 -8.20
C ALA A 40 -11.62 5.29 -9.00
N GLY A 41 -11.55 4.39 -10.00
CA GLY A 41 -10.33 4.13 -10.75
C GLY A 41 -9.41 3.08 -10.13
N THR A 42 -9.82 2.42 -9.03
CA THR A 42 -9.13 1.22 -8.55
C THR A 42 -9.12 0.14 -9.64
N ALA A 43 -7.94 -0.34 -10.00
CA ALA A 43 -7.77 -1.39 -11.00
C ALA A 43 -6.48 -2.19 -10.76
N VAL A 44 -6.34 -3.33 -11.45
CA VAL A 44 -5.04 -3.98 -11.61
C VAL A 44 -4.11 -2.99 -12.31
N THR A 45 -3.02 -2.65 -11.64
CA THR A 45 -2.10 -1.58 -12.01
C THR A 45 -0.70 -2.15 -12.11
N TYR A 46 -0.06 -1.90 -13.25
CA TYR A 46 1.33 -2.25 -13.50
C TYR A 46 2.20 -0.98 -13.43
N LEU A 47 3.31 -1.08 -12.73
CA LEU A 47 4.33 -0.05 -12.58
C LEU A 47 5.64 -0.59 -13.15
N PRO A 48 6.12 -0.08 -14.29
CA PRO A 48 7.42 -0.44 -14.81
C PRO A 48 8.55 -0.07 -13.84
N ALA A 49 9.66 -0.81 -13.88
CA ALA A 49 10.91 -0.36 -13.27
C ALA A 49 11.33 0.98 -13.90
N GLY A 50 11.97 1.85 -13.12
CA GLY A 50 12.34 3.19 -13.56
C GLY A 50 11.20 4.22 -13.48
N THR A 51 10.03 3.86 -12.94
CA THR A 51 8.92 4.80 -12.76
C THR A 51 9.32 5.91 -11.79
N ALA A 52 9.24 7.16 -12.23
CA ALA A 52 9.50 8.32 -11.38
C ALA A 52 8.39 8.47 -10.32
N LEU A 53 8.79 8.66 -9.07
CA LEU A 53 7.87 8.83 -7.95
C LEU A 53 8.02 10.24 -7.36
N ALA A 54 6.89 10.84 -7.05
CA ALA A 54 6.79 12.09 -6.31
C ALA A 54 6.49 11.78 -4.84
N SER A 55 7.14 12.53 -3.96
CA SER A 55 6.85 12.59 -2.53
C SER A 55 6.45 14.01 -2.14
N SER A 56 5.89 14.17 -0.95
CA SER A 56 5.63 15.49 -0.36
C SER A 56 6.89 16.32 -0.14
N GLU A 57 8.08 15.70 -0.18
CA GLU A 57 9.39 16.32 0.00
C GLU A 57 10.13 16.55 -1.34
N GLY A 58 9.54 16.16 -2.48
CA GLY A 58 10.14 16.29 -3.81
C GLY A 58 10.15 14.99 -4.63
N VAL A 59 10.88 14.99 -5.75
CA VAL A 59 11.04 13.80 -6.62
C VAL A 59 11.98 12.80 -5.93
N THR A 60 11.53 11.58 -5.73
CA THR A 60 12.39 10.50 -5.22
C THR A 60 13.14 9.83 -6.36
N ALA A 61 14.14 9.02 -6.03
CA ALA A 61 14.75 8.12 -7.01
C ALA A 61 13.66 7.27 -7.71
N PRO A 62 13.85 6.95 -9.00
CA PRO A 62 12.91 6.11 -9.73
C PRO A 62 12.84 4.70 -9.13
N SER A 63 11.71 4.00 -9.34
CA SER A 63 11.56 2.62 -8.87
C SER A 63 12.68 1.72 -9.37
N LYS A 64 13.20 0.87 -8.50
CA LYS A 64 14.21 -0.13 -8.83
C LYS A 64 13.57 -1.37 -9.49
N TYR A 65 12.40 -1.76 -9.00
CA TYR A 65 11.68 -2.95 -9.44
C TYR A 65 10.41 -2.58 -10.18
N ALA A 66 10.00 -3.40 -11.15
CA ALA A 66 8.64 -3.34 -11.67
C ALA A 66 7.69 -3.99 -10.65
N ALA A 67 6.45 -3.51 -10.55
CA ALA A 67 5.45 -4.04 -9.63
C ALA A 67 4.07 -4.13 -10.28
N LEU A 68 3.28 -5.12 -9.85
CA LEU A 68 1.91 -5.36 -10.29
C LEU A 68 1.02 -5.60 -9.08
N GLY A 69 -0.18 -5.01 -9.07
CA GLY A 69 -1.16 -5.29 -8.02
C GLY A 69 -2.42 -4.45 -8.16
N MET A 70 -3.35 -4.53 -7.21
CA MET A 70 -4.48 -3.59 -7.21
C MET A 70 -4.00 -2.24 -6.72
N GLY A 71 -4.41 -1.20 -7.44
CA GLY A 71 -3.94 0.14 -7.15
C GLY A 71 -4.75 1.22 -7.81
N LEU A 72 -4.21 2.43 -7.73
CA LEU A 72 -4.83 3.65 -8.19
C LEU A 72 -3.76 4.61 -8.72
N LEU A 73 -4.02 5.18 -9.89
CA LEU A 73 -3.18 6.20 -10.55
C LEU A 73 -3.86 7.57 -10.57
N ALA A 74 -4.47 7.97 -9.43
CA ALA A 74 -5.27 9.20 -9.35
C ALA A 74 -4.43 10.48 -9.29
N VAL A 75 -3.18 10.40 -8.82
CA VAL A 75 -2.29 11.56 -8.66
C VAL A 75 -1.04 11.35 -9.52
N PRO A 76 -0.74 12.26 -10.46
CA PRO A 76 0.46 12.16 -11.30
C PRO A 76 1.73 12.02 -10.46
N GLY A 77 2.58 11.06 -10.82
CA GLY A 77 3.82 10.76 -10.10
C GLY A 77 3.65 10.07 -8.75
N MET A 78 2.41 9.85 -8.27
CA MET A 78 2.16 9.18 -6.98
C MET A 78 1.30 7.93 -7.18
N PRO A 79 1.83 6.90 -7.86
CA PRO A 79 1.11 5.63 -7.96
C PRO A 79 0.85 5.07 -6.55
N LEU A 80 -0.23 4.31 -6.40
CA LEU A 80 -0.57 3.65 -5.15
C LEU A 80 -0.98 2.21 -5.42
N LEU A 81 -0.37 1.26 -4.72
CA LEU A 81 -0.76 -0.15 -4.69
C LEU A 81 -1.27 -0.49 -3.29
N TYR A 82 -2.46 -1.10 -3.22
CA TYR A 82 -3.04 -1.64 -1.98
C TYR A 82 -2.33 -2.95 -1.59
N GLU A 83 -2.03 -3.76 -2.59
CA GLU A 83 -1.25 -4.98 -2.52
C GLU A 83 -0.54 -5.21 -3.85
N GLY A 84 0.40 -6.14 -3.91
CA GLY A 84 1.04 -6.52 -5.16
C GLY A 84 2.23 -7.47 -5.01
N VAL A 85 2.88 -7.69 -6.15
CA VAL A 85 4.14 -8.42 -6.31
C VAL A 85 5.10 -7.62 -7.18
N ASN A 86 6.40 -7.67 -6.89
CA ASN A 86 7.42 -7.12 -7.77
C ASN A 86 8.13 -8.19 -8.62
N ASP A 87 8.91 -7.75 -9.61
CA ASP A 87 9.68 -8.62 -10.50
C ASP A 87 10.84 -9.39 -9.82
N ALA A 88 11.12 -9.10 -8.55
CA ALA A 88 12.01 -9.87 -7.69
C ALA A 88 11.26 -10.88 -6.78
N GLY A 89 9.93 -10.96 -6.87
CA GLY A 89 9.09 -11.91 -6.12
C GLY A 89 8.67 -11.46 -4.72
N LEU A 90 8.96 -10.22 -4.31
CA LEU A 90 8.45 -9.67 -3.05
C LEU A 90 6.93 -9.42 -3.18
N MET A 91 6.16 -10.00 -2.27
CA MET A 91 4.70 -9.91 -2.23
C MET A 91 4.21 -9.34 -0.90
N GLY A 92 3.06 -8.64 -0.93
CA GLY A 92 2.45 -8.10 0.27
C GLY A 92 1.37 -7.07 -0.01
N GLY A 93 0.95 -6.38 1.04
CA GLY A 93 -0.07 -5.33 0.94
C GLY A 93 -0.41 -4.69 2.28
N GLN A 94 -1.18 -3.61 2.22
CA GLN A 94 -1.60 -2.81 3.37
C GLN A 94 -2.96 -3.27 3.90
N LEU A 95 -3.01 -3.57 5.20
CA LEU A 95 -4.22 -3.96 5.92
C LEU A 95 -4.63 -2.87 6.89
N TYR A 96 -5.94 -2.77 7.14
CA TYR A 96 -6.50 -1.74 8.01
C TYR A 96 -6.17 -2.04 9.48
N PHE A 97 -5.42 -1.15 10.13
CA PHE A 97 -5.00 -1.29 11.53
C PHE A 97 -5.66 -0.23 12.43
N ARG A 98 -7.00 -0.13 12.33
CA ARG A 98 -7.81 0.90 13.02
C ARG A 98 -7.66 0.82 14.52
N GLY A 99 -7.50 1.98 15.16
CA GLY A 99 -7.37 2.11 16.61
C GLY A 99 -5.98 1.81 17.17
N PHE A 100 -5.06 1.31 16.34
CA PHE A 100 -3.70 0.95 16.75
C PHE A 100 -2.60 1.59 15.87
N ALA A 101 -2.93 2.03 14.65
CA ALA A 101 -1.99 2.75 13.81
C ALA A 101 -1.60 4.10 14.44
N HIS A 102 -0.30 4.34 14.58
CA HIS A 102 0.28 5.59 15.03
C HIS A 102 1.36 6.03 14.04
N TYR A 103 1.28 7.28 13.59
CA TYR A 103 2.24 7.89 12.69
C TYR A 103 2.91 9.06 13.40
N ALA A 104 4.19 9.28 13.14
CA ALA A 104 4.90 10.43 13.68
C ALA A 104 4.45 11.70 12.94
N ASP A 105 4.33 12.80 13.68
CA ASP A 105 4.01 14.11 13.09
C ASP A 105 5.17 14.65 12.24
N GLU A 106 6.41 14.30 12.61
CA GLU A 106 7.63 14.68 11.91
C GLU A 106 8.50 13.47 11.56
N PRO A 107 9.32 13.55 10.49
CA PRO A 107 10.29 12.50 10.18
C PRO A 107 11.30 12.35 11.31
N ARG A 108 11.70 11.11 11.61
CA ARG A 108 12.88 10.88 12.45
C ARG A 108 14.14 11.27 11.65
N PRO A 109 15.21 11.75 12.31
CA PRO A 109 16.47 12.03 11.61
C PRO A 109 16.94 10.84 10.78
N GLY A 110 17.20 11.06 9.49
CA GLY A 110 17.59 10.01 8.54
C GLY A 110 16.43 9.15 8.00
N THR A 111 15.17 9.53 8.24
CA THR A 111 13.99 8.86 7.69
C THR A 111 13.09 9.88 6.99
N ALA A 112 12.31 9.43 6.00
CA ALA A 112 11.21 10.22 5.44
C ALA A 112 9.89 9.84 6.13
N VAL A 113 8.96 10.79 6.31
CA VAL A 113 7.59 10.45 6.71
C VAL A 113 6.91 9.82 5.50
N ASN A 114 6.67 8.52 5.56
CA ASN A 114 5.96 7.85 4.49
C ASN A 114 4.76 7.06 4.99
N TYR A 115 3.58 7.67 4.86
CA TYR A 115 2.28 7.01 5.08
C TYR A 115 2.00 5.88 4.07
N LYS A 116 2.92 5.68 3.10
CA LYS A 116 2.86 4.66 2.05
C LYS A 116 4.12 3.77 2.08
N GLN A 117 4.65 3.45 3.27
CA GLN A 117 5.89 2.67 3.41
C GLN A 117 5.89 1.40 2.55
N TRP A 118 4.79 0.63 2.55
CA TRP A 118 4.63 -0.55 1.69
C TRP A 118 4.90 -0.29 0.20
N MET A 119 4.39 0.84 -0.31
CA MET A 119 4.57 1.22 -1.71
C MET A 119 6.05 1.42 -2.05
N LEU A 120 6.83 2.02 -1.14
CA LEU A 120 8.27 2.13 -1.32
C LEU A 120 8.92 0.76 -1.25
N ASP A 121 8.61 -0.03 -0.23
CA ASP A 121 9.25 -1.33 0.01
C ASP A 121 9.12 -2.29 -1.18
N ILE A 122 7.97 -2.30 -1.86
CA ILE A 122 7.76 -3.18 -3.01
C ILE A 122 8.55 -2.74 -4.26
N ILE A 123 8.98 -1.47 -4.35
CA ILE A 123 9.64 -0.92 -5.55
C ILE A 123 11.08 -0.44 -5.35
N THR A 124 11.63 -0.42 -4.13
CA THR A 124 13.01 0.02 -3.83
C THR A 124 13.97 -1.12 -3.50
#